data_AF-A0A1F7ZVG0-F1
#
_entry.id   AF-A0A1F7ZVG0-F1
#
_cell.length_a   1.000
_cell.length_b   1.000
_cell.length_c   1.000
_cell.angle_alpha   90.00
_cell.angle_beta   90.00
_cell.angle_gamma   90.00
#
_symmetry.space_group_name_H-M   'P 1'
#
loop_
_entity.id
_entity.type
_entity.pdbx_description
1 polymer ?
#
loop_
_entity_poly.entity_id
_entity_poly.type
_entity_poly.pdbx_seq_one_letter_code
_entity_poly.pdbx_strand_id
1 'polypeptide(L)'
;MTLKLLQKASAIINPESSTADDWFHDPAPGNSWGMGMAIQTCETDNLRRKVDQMSEKLDKLLKQNEAYHATSDGVETGQEDTYQERDGWVTNPNDEDLGQDEEDDGCQDDNYENSWVGEDEMPELASVNGDLGVLRHEGTAEEGSPERVDADASLRHEVALSKAYHELDERRDQVKFLQAKVAGLWYEKHQLARKVKKLEGKRDDSTPSRHYFLSSYKLQKLHRGLTADECEHLLHASTEVPSGDVLADSELYVLGDRKDYDVFVNLYGVVPQAVPSLLKHTIELINAHATTLASKHKTCTPTFEDGFARFIKNLQRTGYPEDYHVGFTDDVGIPKLRSSYTAFSDALHSEVRDASQTEVMNGPEEKQPVW
;
A
#
# COMPACT_ATOMS: atom_id res chain seq x y z
N MET A 1 51.11 -12.42 -0.92
CA MET A 1 50.89 -12.54 0.54
C MET A 1 49.59 -13.30 0.72
N THR A 2 49.68 -14.53 1.22
CA THR A 2 48.61 -15.55 1.26
C THR A 2 47.91 -15.51 2.60
N LEU A 3 46.58 -15.30 2.60
CA LEU A 3 45.74 -15.37 3.80
C LEU A 3 45.26 -16.82 4.01
N LYS A 4 45.69 -17.41 5.13
CA LYS A 4 45.15 -18.64 5.74
C LYS A 4 44.68 -18.29 7.16
N LEU A 5 43.73 -19.10 7.65
CA LEU A 5 43.08 -19.13 8.99
C LEU A 5 41.79 -18.29 9.02
N LEU A 6 40.63 -18.83 9.44
CA LEU A 6 40.39 -19.75 10.55
C LEU A 6 39.08 -20.55 10.31
N GLN A 7 39.12 -21.86 10.53
CA GLN A 7 37.96 -22.77 10.54
C GLN A 7 38.07 -23.66 11.79
N LYS A 8 37.15 -23.50 12.75
CA LYS A 8 36.83 -24.39 13.90
C LYS A 8 35.81 -23.65 14.79
N ALA A 9 34.75 -24.24 15.36
CA ALA A 9 34.42 -25.63 15.58
C ALA A 9 32.89 -25.82 15.65
N SER A 10 32.40 -26.96 15.15
CA SER A 10 31.06 -27.48 15.40
C SER A 10 31.04 -28.22 16.73
N ALA A 11 30.01 -27.99 17.54
CA ALA A 11 29.68 -28.83 18.69
C ALA A 11 28.47 -29.71 18.36
N ILE A 12 28.65 -30.99 18.67
CA ILE A 12 27.79 -32.15 18.44
C ILE A 12 26.77 -32.22 19.57
N ILE A 13 25.48 -32.39 19.26
CA ILE A 13 24.45 -32.79 20.23
C ILE A 13 23.77 -34.05 19.67
N ASN A 14 23.88 -35.14 20.43
CA ASN A 14 23.25 -36.44 20.16
C ASN A 14 21.75 -36.42 20.54
N PRO A 15 20.92 -37.28 19.92
CA PRO A 15 19.53 -37.50 20.32
C PRO A 15 19.35 -38.83 21.07
N GLU A 16 18.74 -38.79 22.26
CA GLU A 16 18.14 -39.94 22.95
C GLU A 16 16.83 -39.42 23.60
N SER A 17 15.64 -39.82 23.14
CA SER A 17 14.91 -41.08 23.38
C SER A 17 14.05 -41.08 24.66
N SER A 18 12.74 -40.97 24.44
CA SER A 18 11.60 -41.74 25.01
C SER A 18 11.41 -41.89 26.53
N THR A 19 10.26 -41.46 27.06
CA THR A 19 9.23 -42.35 27.68
C THR A 19 7.96 -41.60 28.13
N ALA A 20 6.80 -42.23 27.85
CA ALA A 20 5.52 -42.27 28.60
C ALA A 20 4.76 -40.94 28.86
N ASP A 21 3.58 -40.73 28.26
CA ASP A 21 2.24 -41.26 28.61
C ASP A 21 1.48 -40.38 29.60
N ASP A 22 0.17 -40.29 29.33
CA ASP A 22 -0.92 -39.95 30.25
C ASP A 22 -1.13 -38.48 30.68
N TRP A 23 -1.94 -37.76 29.89
CA TRP A 23 -3.06 -36.98 30.44
C TRP A 23 -4.10 -36.63 29.36
N PHE A 24 -5.13 -37.46 29.28
CA PHE A 24 -6.37 -37.16 28.57
C PHE A 24 -7.39 -36.48 29.50
N HIS A 25 -8.18 -35.61 28.86
CA HIS A 25 -9.50 -35.09 29.24
C HIS A 25 -9.57 -33.69 29.85
N ASP A 26 -9.90 -32.71 29.00
CA ASP A 26 -10.83 -31.64 29.33
C ASP A 26 -11.82 -31.41 28.16
N PRO A 27 -13.07 -30.98 28.44
CA PRO A 27 -14.20 -31.11 27.54
C PRO A 27 -14.35 -29.95 26.53
N ALA A 28 -14.98 -30.26 25.40
CA ALA A 28 -15.27 -29.33 24.31
C ALA A 28 -16.18 -28.16 24.76
N PRO A 29 -15.89 -26.91 24.33
CA PRO A 29 -16.80 -25.79 24.55
C PRO A 29 -17.98 -25.87 23.57
N GLY A 30 -19.18 -25.85 24.16
CA GLY A 30 -20.46 -25.94 23.47
C GLY A 30 -20.77 -24.77 22.54
N ASN A 31 -21.51 -25.12 21.50
CA ASN A 31 -21.93 -24.29 20.39
C ASN A 31 -22.94 -23.23 20.86
N SER A 32 -22.61 -21.95 20.69
CA SER A 32 -23.55 -20.83 20.80
C SER A 32 -23.58 -20.08 19.47
N TRP A 33 -24.37 -20.61 18.53
CA TRP A 33 -24.73 -19.95 17.28
C TRP A 33 -26.15 -19.40 17.43
N GLY A 34 -26.28 -18.19 17.95
CA GLY A 34 -27.61 -17.64 18.20
C GLY A 34 -27.65 -16.21 18.67
N MET A 35 -26.87 -15.29 18.07
CA MET A 35 -27.08 -13.84 18.31
C MET A 35 -26.44 -12.92 17.24
N GLY A 36 -26.35 -13.36 15.98
CA GLY A 36 -25.57 -12.68 14.94
C GLY A 36 -26.33 -12.01 13.78
N MET A 37 -27.67 -12.06 13.75
CA MET A 37 -28.42 -11.68 12.55
C MET A 37 -28.85 -10.20 12.50
N ALA A 38 -28.76 -9.45 13.60
CA ALA A 38 -29.27 -8.07 13.65
C ALA A 38 -28.23 -6.98 13.31
N ILE A 39 -26.93 -7.30 13.33
CA ILE A 39 -25.86 -6.31 13.10
C ILE A 39 -25.41 -6.28 11.63
N GLN A 40 -25.52 -7.41 10.91
CA GLN A 40 -25.06 -7.50 9.51
C GLN A 40 -25.88 -6.69 8.51
N THR A 41 -27.18 -6.47 8.77
CA THR A 41 -28.05 -5.68 7.87
C THR A 41 -27.64 -4.21 7.80
N CYS A 42 -27.10 -3.65 8.88
CA CYS A 42 -26.68 -2.24 8.92
C CYS A 42 -25.40 -1.98 8.10
N GLU A 43 -24.49 -2.97 8.03
CA GLU A 43 -23.26 -2.83 7.24
C GLU A 43 -23.55 -2.95 5.74
N THR A 44 -24.41 -3.90 5.34
CA THR A 44 -24.84 -4.04 3.94
C THR A 44 -25.57 -2.81 3.43
N ASP A 45 -26.43 -2.19 4.24
CA ASP A 45 -27.14 -0.96 3.89
C ASP A 45 -26.21 0.25 3.75
N ASN A 46 -25.15 0.30 4.57
CA ASN A 46 -24.12 1.34 4.48
C ASN A 46 -23.29 1.20 3.21
N LEU A 47 -22.89 -0.02 2.86
CA LEU A 47 -22.22 -0.32 1.59
C LEU A 47 -23.10 0.04 0.40
N ARG A 48 -24.40 -0.31 0.42
CA ARG A 48 -25.36 0.04 -0.63
C ARG A 48 -25.45 1.55 -0.83
N ARG A 49 -25.59 2.31 0.26
CA ARG A 49 -25.62 3.79 0.23
C ARG A 49 -24.34 4.38 -0.37
N LYS A 50 -23.16 3.83 -0.05
CA LYS A 50 -21.89 4.27 -0.63
C LYS A 50 -21.80 3.98 -2.13
N VAL A 51 -22.28 2.82 -2.56
CA VAL A 51 -22.32 2.45 -4.00
C VAL A 51 -23.23 3.41 -4.76
N ASP A 52 -24.41 3.73 -4.23
CA ASP A 52 -25.33 4.69 -4.86
C ASP A 52 -24.71 6.10 -4.97
N GLN A 53 -24.02 6.56 -3.92
CA GLN A 53 -23.30 7.84 -3.95
C GLN A 53 -22.17 7.89 -4.98
N MET A 54 -21.41 6.81 -5.11
CA MET A 54 -20.35 6.74 -6.13
C MET A 54 -20.93 6.70 -7.54
N SER A 55 -22.03 5.98 -7.75
CA SER A 55 -22.72 5.93 -9.05
C SER A 55 -23.23 7.31 -9.46
N GLU A 56 -23.81 8.07 -8.54
CA GLU A 56 -24.30 9.44 -8.82
C GLU A 56 -23.14 10.40 -9.17
N LYS A 57 -21.99 10.26 -8.49
CA LYS A 57 -20.79 11.05 -8.83
C LYS A 57 -20.25 10.71 -10.22
N LEU A 58 -20.26 9.44 -10.59
CA LEU A 58 -19.80 8.98 -11.91
C LEU A 58 -20.68 9.56 -13.03
N ASP A 59 -22.00 9.52 -12.87
CA ASP A 59 -22.95 10.10 -13.84
C ASP A 59 -22.77 11.61 -14.00
N LYS A 60 -22.47 12.33 -12.92
CA LYS A 60 -22.17 13.78 -12.98
C LYS A 60 -20.90 14.07 -13.77
N LEU A 61 -19.84 13.29 -13.55
CA LEU A 61 -18.59 13.44 -14.31
C LEU A 61 -18.77 13.10 -15.79
N LEU A 62 -19.57 12.07 -16.11
CA LEU A 62 -19.85 11.70 -17.49
C LEU A 62 -20.57 12.84 -18.24
N LYS A 63 -21.61 13.41 -17.64
CA LYS A 63 -22.34 14.56 -18.20
C LYS A 63 -21.46 15.80 -18.36
N GLN A 64 -20.56 16.04 -17.41
CA GLN A 64 -19.62 17.15 -17.51
C GLN A 64 -18.68 16.97 -18.71
N ASN A 65 -18.21 15.75 -18.95
CA ASN A 65 -17.32 15.45 -20.07
C ASN A 65 -18.03 15.59 -21.43
N GLU A 66 -19.30 15.14 -21.52
CA GLU A 66 -20.14 15.35 -22.71
C GLU A 66 -20.34 16.85 -23.02
N ALA A 67 -20.54 17.67 -21.99
CA ALA A 67 -20.67 19.13 -22.15
C ALA A 67 -19.37 19.78 -22.65
N TYR A 68 -18.20 19.31 -22.22
CA TYR A 68 -16.91 19.82 -22.71
C TYR A 68 -16.73 19.58 -24.21
N HIS A 69 -17.11 18.40 -24.71
CA HIS A 69 -17.00 18.08 -26.13
C HIS A 69 -18.00 18.84 -27.00
N ALA A 70 -19.23 19.05 -26.51
CA ALA A 70 -20.25 19.82 -27.24
C ALA A 70 -19.86 21.29 -27.47
N THR A 71 -18.99 21.86 -26.64
CA THR A 71 -18.50 23.24 -26.81
C THR A 71 -17.26 23.38 -27.70
N SER A 72 -16.60 22.26 -28.07
CA SER A 72 -15.36 22.30 -28.84
C SER A 72 -15.55 22.27 -30.36
N ASP A 73 -16.74 21.89 -30.85
CA ASP A 73 -17.03 21.76 -32.30
C ASP A 73 -17.56 23.07 -32.95
N GLY A 74 -17.48 24.21 -32.25
CA GLY A 74 -18.18 25.44 -32.64
C GLY A 74 -17.35 26.59 -33.22
N VAL A 75 -16.02 26.47 -33.37
CA VAL A 75 -15.18 27.59 -33.86
C VAL A 75 -14.34 27.16 -35.06
N GLU A 76 -15.01 26.91 -36.18
CA GLU A 76 -14.44 27.14 -37.51
C GLU A 76 -14.60 28.64 -37.84
N THR A 77 -13.64 29.45 -37.43
CA THR A 77 -13.40 30.75 -38.07
C THR A 77 -12.11 30.65 -38.84
N GLY A 78 -12.24 30.47 -40.16
CA GLY A 78 -11.13 30.60 -41.09
C GLY A 78 -10.51 31.99 -40.99
N GLN A 79 -9.23 32.04 -40.64
CA GLN A 79 -8.35 33.13 -40.99
C GLN A 79 -7.11 32.51 -41.64
N GLU A 80 -7.06 32.61 -42.97
CA GLU A 80 -5.87 32.45 -43.77
C GLU A 80 -4.92 33.62 -43.45
N ASP A 81 -4.01 33.42 -42.51
CA ASP A 81 -2.91 34.36 -42.29
C ASP A 81 -1.68 33.92 -43.10
N THR A 82 -1.48 34.70 -44.16
CA THR A 82 -0.37 34.70 -45.10
C THR A 82 0.96 34.91 -44.35
N TYR A 83 1.82 33.90 -44.34
CA TYR A 83 3.19 34.01 -43.84
C TYR A 83 4.04 34.84 -44.81
N GLN A 84 4.39 36.07 -44.43
CA GLN A 84 5.51 36.79 -45.04
C GLN A 84 6.82 36.32 -44.40
N GLU A 85 7.69 35.78 -45.23
CA GLU A 85 9.12 35.63 -44.96
C GLU A 85 9.68 36.98 -44.49
N ARG A 86 10.27 37.01 -43.29
CA ARG A 86 11.12 38.12 -42.88
C ARG A 86 12.44 37.58 -42.35
N ASP A 87 13.46 37.98 -43.09
CA ASP A 87 14.88 37.75 -42.89
C ASP A 87 15.38 38.11 -41.50
N GLY A 88 16.45 37.41 -41.08
CA GLY A 88 17.51 38.01 -40.29
C GLY A 88 17.70 37.44 -38.88
N TRP A 89 18.38 36.30 -38.78
CA TRP A 89 19.17 36.01 -37.59
C TRP A 89 20.64 36.26 -37.88
N VAL A 90 21.15 37.28 -37.19
CA VAL A 90 22.54 37.71 -37.14
C VAL A 90 23.35 36.60 -36.47
N THR A 91 24.34 36.08 -37.20
CA THR A 91 25.38 35.19 -36.68
C THR A 91 26.26 35.95 -35.70
N ASN A 92 26.37 35.41 -34.49
CA ASN A 92 27.33 35.83 -33.48
C ASN A 92 28.68 35.14 -33.79
N PRO A 93 29.79 35.86 -34.03
CA PRO A 93 31.08 35.26 -34.32
C PRO A 93 31.88 35.17 -33.02
N ASN A 94 31.77 34.02 -32.35
CA ASN A 94 32.76 33.52 -31.39
C ASN A 94 32.25 32.17 -30.92
N ASP A 95 32.78 31.11 -31.49
CA ASP A 95 33.15 29.90 -30.78
C ASP A 95 34.07 29.12 -31.72
N GLU A 96 35.36 29.41 -31.56
CA GLU A 96 36.46 28.59 -32.06
C GLU A 96 36.38 27.23 -31.36
N ASP A 97 36.39 26.17 -32.17
CA ASP A 97 37.52 25.23 -32.22
C ASP A 97 37.81 24.56 -30.88
N LEU A 98 37.38 23.30 -30.72
CA LEU A 98 38.24 22.24 -30.20
C LEU A 98 37.61 20.87 -30.51
N GLY A 99 38.38 20.04 -31.24
CA GLY A 99 38.54 18.63 -30.88
C GLY A 99 37.65 17.63 -31.61
N GLN A 100 38.23 17.06 -32.67
CA GLN A 100 37.88 15.75 -33.20
C GLN A 100 38.25 14.63 -32.22
N ASP A 101 37.83 13.42 -32.60
CA ASP A 101 38.35 12.10 -32.19
C ASP A 101 37.61 11.51 -30.95
N GLU A 102 37.06 10.29 -30.92
CA GLU A 102 37.22 9.10 -31.76
C GLU A 102 35.90 8.29 -31.84
N GLU A 103 35.84 7.49 -32.89
CA GLU A 103 34.94 6.36 -33.11
C GLU A 103 35.11 5.32 -31.99
N ASP A 104 34.03 4.83 -31.36
CA ASP A 104 34.11 3.53 -30.66
C ASP A 104 32.75 2.79 -30.50
N ASP A 105 32.80 1.55 -30.98
CA ASP A 105 32.08 0.33 -30.58
C ASP A 105 30.53 0.30 -30.48
N GLY A 106 29.87 0.07 -31.62
CA GLY A 106 29.65 -1.32 -32.06
C GLY A 106 28.90 -2.33 -31.17
N CYS A 107 27.97 -1.95 -30.29
CA CYS A 107 27.11 -2.97 -29.63
C CYS A 107 25.88 -3.35 -30.46
N GLN A 108 25.92 -4.58 -30.97
CA GLN A 108 24.89 -5.27 -31.75
C GLN A 108 23.60 -5.49 -30.94
N ASP A 109 22.46 -5.18 -31.57
CA ASP A 109 21.12 -5.54 -31.10
C ASP A 109 20.89 -7.06 -31.26
N ASP A 110 21.24 -7.83 -30.22
CA ASP A 110 20.87 -9.24 -30.13
C ASP A 110 19.42 -9.37 -29.63
N ASN A 111 18.53 -9.40 -30.62
CA ASN A 111 17.32 -10.20 -30.74
C ASN A 111 17.04 -11.18 -29.57
N TYR A 112 16.21 -10.76 -28.60
CA TYR A 112 15.67 -11.64 -27.56
C TYR A 112 14.28 -12.16 -27.98
N GLU A 113 14.27 -13.27 -28.72
CA GLU A 113 13.09 -14.10 -28.95
C GLU A 113 12.72 -14.83 -27.65
N ASN A 114 11.72 -14.31 -26.92
CA ASN A 114 11.07 -15.09 -25.87
C ASN A 114 10.00 -16.00 -26.50
N SER A 115 10.46 -17.18 -26.90
CA SER A 115 9.67 -18.38 -27.15
C SER A 115 8.91 -18.77 -25.87
N TRP A 116 7.62 -18.42 -25.81
CA TRP A 116 6.69 -18.94 -24.82
C TRP A 116 6.13 -20.27 -25.34
N VAL A 117 6.73 -21.37 -24.92
CA VAL A 117 6.19 -22.73 -25.05
C VAL A 117 6.08 -23.33 -23.67
N GLY A 118 4.90 -23.84 -23.32
CA GLY A 118 4.69 -24.64 -22.12
C GLY A 118 3.34 -24.38 -21.48
N GLU A 119 2.32 -25.03 -22.01
CA GLU A 119 0.99 -25.19 -21.41
C GLU A 119 1.14 -25.89 -20.05
N ASP A 120 0.79 -25.20 -18.96
CA ASP A 120 0.54 -25.86 -17.68
C ASP A 120 -0.96 -26.18 -17.57
N GLU A 121 -1.18 -27.48 -17.70
CA GLU A 121 -2.38 -28.27 -17.50
C GLU A 121 -3.08 -27.91 -16.18
N MET A 122 -4.24 -27.26 -16.28
CA MET A 122 -5.13 -26.99 -15.15
C MET A 122 -5.76 -28.31 -14.67
N PRO A 123 -5.67 -28.66 -13.38
CA PRO A 123 -6.32 -29.87 -12.87
C PRO A 123 -7.84 -29.72 -12.91
N GLU A 124 -8.51 -30.72 -13.48
CA GLU A 124 -9.96 -30.86 -13.46
C GLU A 124 -10.47 -30.93 -12.01
N LEU A 125 -11.25 -29.91 -11.61
CA LEU A 125 -12.00 -29.95 -10.37
C LEU A 125 -13.16 -30.93 -10.53
N ALA A 126 -12.95 -32.14 -9.99
CA ALA A 126 -13.99 -33.15 -9.82
C ALA A 126 -15.18 -32.53 -9.05
N SER A 127 -16.32 -32.46 -9.72
CA SER A 127 -17.61 -32.12 -9.14
C SER A 127 -18.08 -33.27 -8.24
N VAL A 128 -17.84 -33.14 -6.95
CA VAL A 128 -18.45 -34.01 -5.93
C VAL A 128 -19.93 -33.64 -5.83
N ASN A 129 -20.76 -34.40 -6.55
CA ASN A 129 -22.20 -34.44 -6.36
C ASN A 129 -22.49 -35.03 -4.96
N GLY A 130 -22.71 -34.14 -4.00
CA GLY A 130 -23.21 -34.46 -2.66
C GLY A 130 -24.69 -34.80 -2.72
N ASP A 131 -24.95 -36.09 -2.66
CA ASP A 131 -26.24 -36.76 -2.44
C ASP A 131 -26.99 -36.17 -1.23
N LEU A 132 -28.07 -35.45 -1.50
CA LEU A 132 -28.93 -34.84 -0.48
C LEU A 132 -29.99 -35.86 -0.09
N GLY A 133 -29.68 -36.59 0.98
CA GLY A 133 -30.51 -37.62 1.58
C GLY A 133 -31.92 -37.12 1.89
N VAL A 134 -32.88 -37.79 1.25
CA VAL A 134 -34.32 -37.71 1.49
C VAL A 134 -34.62 -38.20 2.91
N LEU A 135 -34.82 -37.27 3.85
CA LEU A 135 -35.32 -37.59 5.17
C LEU A 135 -36.86 -37.67 5.14
N ARG A 136 -37.33 -38.91 5.17
CA ARG A 136 -38.74 -39.31 5.25
C ARG A 136 -39.24 -39.03 6.67
N HIS A 137 -40.10 -38.03 6.85
CA HIS A 137 -40.88 -37.89 8.09
C HIS A 137 -42.34 -38.27 7.84
N GLU A 138 -42.71 -39.33 8.56
CA GLU A 138 -44.01 -39.97 8.65
C GLU A 138 -44.94 -39.10 9.51
N GLY A 139 -46.17 -38.92 9.04
CA GLY A 139 -47.11 -37.94 9.56
C GLY A 139 -47.76 -38.30 10.89
N THR A 140 -48.30 -37.28 11.54
CA THR A 140 -49.48 -37.41 12.40
C THR A 140 -50.44 -36.28 12.06
N ALA A 141 -51.66 -36.67 11.74
CA ALA A 141 -52.75 -35.82 11.31
C ALA A 141 -53.36 -35.10 12.52
N GLU A 142 -53.51 -33.79 12.42
CA GLU A 142 -54.65 -33.11 13.02
C GLU A 142 -55.32 -32.23 11.97
N GLU A 143 -56.60 -32.52 11.75
CA GLU A 143 -57.48 -31.82 10.81
C GLU A 143 -57.78 -30.41 11.35
N GLY A 144 -57.01 -29.44 10.86
CA GLY A 144 -57.31 -28.01 10.99
C GLY A 144 -57.62 -27.42 9.61
N SER A 145 -58.81 -26.83 9.48
CA SER A 145 -59.38 -26.14 8.32
C SER A 145 -58.38 -25.62 7.27
N PRO A 146 -58.60 -25.90 5.96
CA PRO A 146 -57.76 -25.37 4.89
C PRO A 146 -58.13 -23.90 4.66
N GLU A 147 -57.56 -23.01 5.45
CA GLU A 147 -57.41 -21.62 5.07
C GLU A 147 -56.50 -21.62 3.83
N ARG A 148 -57.11 -21.40 2.66
CA ARG A 148 -56.41 -21.29 1.38
C ARG A 148 -55.58 -20.02 1.39
N VAL A 149 -54.47 -20.03 2.11
CA VAL A 149 -53.49 -18.95 2.14
C VAL A 149 -52.62 -19.12 0.89
N ASP A 150 -52.93 -18.31 -0.11
CA ASP A 150 -52.10 -17.79 -1.19
C ASP A 150 -50.72 -18.44 -1.40
N ALA A 151 -50.68 -19.70 -1.83
CA ALA A 151 -49.46 -20.38 -2.28
C ALA A 151 -48.75 -19.66 -3.45
N ASP A 152 -49.47 -18.79 -4.17
CA ASP A 152 -48.92 -17.94 -5.25
C ASP A 152 -48.02 -16.81 -4.71
N ALA A 153 -48.22 -16.35 -3.48
CA ALA A 153 -47.41 -15.27 -2.90
C ALA A 153 -46.00 -15.75 -2.51
N SER A 154 -45.87 -16.99 -2.05
CA SER A 154 -44.58 -17.59 -1.65
C SER A 154 -43.64 -17.79 -2.85
N LEU A 155 -44.16 -18.29 -3.97
CA LEU A 155 -43.38 -18.51 -5.19
C LEU A 155 -42.88 -17.20 -5.81
N ARG A 156 -43.67 -16.13 -5.75
CA ARG A 156 -43.27 -14.80 -6.25
C ARG A 156 -42.09 -14.22 -5.47
N HIS A 157 -42.01 -14.48 -4.16
CA HIS A 157 -40.92 -13.98 -3.33
C HIS A 157 -39.59 -14.70 -3.62
N GLU A 158 -39.64 -16.02 -3.81
CA GLU A 158 -38.47 -16.84 -4.15
C GLU A 158 -37.87 -16.48 -5.52
N VAL A 159 -38.74 -16.24 -6.52
CA VAL A 159 -38.31 -15.77 -7.85
C VAL A 159 -37.69 -14.37 -7.76
N ALA A 160 -38.25 -13.47 -6.96
CA ALA A 160 -37.69 -12.13 -6.76
C ALA A 160 -36.32 -12.15 -6.07
N LEU A 161 -36.13 -13.02 -5.07
CA LEU A 161 -34.85 -13.23 -4.40
C LEU A 161 -33.79 -13.78 -5.36
N SER A 162 -34.15 -14.80 -6.15
CA SER A 162 -33.23 -15.42 -7.11
C SER A 162 -32.74 -14.42 -8.17
N LYS A 163 -33.64 -13.54 -8.64
CA LYS A 163 -33.29 -12.44 -9.55
C LYS A 163 -32.32 -11.45 -8.90
N ALA A 164 -32.58 -11.05 -7.66
CA ALA A 164 -31.71 -10.13 -6.93
C ALA A 164 -30.30 -10.70 -6.67
N TYR A 165 -30.18 -12.00 -6.36
CA TYR A 165 -28.88 -12.66 -6.22
C TYR A 165 -28.09 -12.67 -7.53
N HIS A 166 -28.75 -12.95 -8.65
CA HIS A 166 -28.11 -12.93 -9.97
C HIS A 166 -27.59 -11.53 -10.33
N GLU A 167 -28.38 -10.49 -10.09
CA GLU A 167 -27.96 -9.09 -10.28
C GLU A 167 -26.77 -8.72 -9.37
N LEU A 168 -26.74 -9.21 -8.12
CA LEU A 168 -25.64 -8.95 -7.19
C LEU A 168 -24.33 -9.57 -7.66
N ASP A 169 -24.37 -10.81 -8.13
CA ASP A 169 -23.17 -11.49 -8.67
C ASP A 169 -22.68 -10.79 -9.94
N GLU A 170 -23.57 -10.37 -10.84
CA GLU A 170 -23.20 -9.57 -12.02
C GLU A 170 -22.49 -8.27 -11.62
N ARG A 171 -23.01 -7.56 -10.61
CA ARG A 171 -22.38 -6.34 -10.09
C ARG A 171 -21.03 -6.63 -9.43
N ARG A 172 -20.89 -7.74 -8.71
CA ARG A 172 -19.62 -8.15 -8.11
C ARG A 172 -18.56 -8.38 -9.17
N ASP A 173 -18.92 -9.03 -10.27
CA ASP A 173 -17.99 -9.28 -11.37
C ASP A 173 -17.63 -8.00 -12.13
N GLN A 174 -18.58 -7.08 -12.31
CA GLN A 174 -18.30 -5.72 -12.82
C GLN A 174 -17.29 -4.97 -11.93
N VAL A 175 -17.45 -5.04 -10.60
CA VAL A 175 -16.52 -4.39 -9.65
C VAL A 175 -15.12 -5.00 -9.78
N LYS A 176 -14.99 -6.33 -9.85
CA LYS A 176 -13.69 -6.99 -10.05
C LYS A 176 -13.05 -6.57 -11.38
N PHE A 177 -13.82 -6.53 -12.45
CA PHE A 177 -13.34 -6.10 -13.77
C PHE A 177 -12.85 -4.65 -13.75
N LEU A 178 -13.62 -3.74 -13.14
CA LEU A 178 -13.22 -2.33 -13.00
C LEU A 178 -11.98 -2.17 -12.12
N GLN A 179 -11.86 -2.94 -11.03
CA GLN A 179 -10.66 -2.94 -10.19
C GLN A 179 -9.42 -3.37 -10.98
N ALA A 180 -9.51 -4.44 -11.77
CA ALA A 180 -8.42 -4.89 -12.63
C ALA A 180 -8.05 -3.82 -13.67
N LYS A 181 -9.04 -3.15 -14.27
CA LYS A 181 -8.82 -2.06 -15.23
C LYS A 181 -8.14 -0.85 -14.59
N VAL A 182 -8.57 -0.46 -13.39
CA VAL A 182 -7.95 0.63 -12.63
C VAL A 182 -6.50 0.30 -12.29
N ALA A 183 -6.21 -0.94 -11.87
CA ALA A 183 -4.83 -1.40 -11.62
C ALA A 183 -3.96 -1.33 -12.90
N GLY A 184 -4.51 -1.76 -14.04
CA GLY A 184 -3.82 -1.67 -15.34
C GLY A 184 -3.52 -0.23 -15.77
N LEU A 185 -4.49 0.67 -15.69
CA LEU A 185 -4.30 2.09 -16.01
C LEU A 185 -3.28 2.77 -15.08
N TRP A 186 -3.29 2.42 -13.79
CA TRP A 186 -2.27 2.88 -12.86
C TRP A 186 -0.88 2.41 -13.27
N TYR A 187 -0.73 1.15 -13.68
CA TYR A 187 0.55 0.63 -14.16
C TYR A 187 1.04 1.39 -15.42
N GLU A 188 0.17 1.60 -16.41
CA GLU A 188 0.51 2.34 -17.63
C GLU A 188 0.91 3.79 -17.34
N LYS A 189 0.14 4.49 -16.49
CA LYS A 189 0.44 5.86 -16.06
C LYS A 189 1.84 5.95 -15.44
N HIS A 190 2.23 4.98 -14.62
CA HIS A 190 3.55 4.93 -14.00
C HIS A 190 4.66 4.65 -15.02
N GLN A 191 4.44 3.74 -15.96
CA GLN A 191 5.40 3.50 -17.04
C GLN A 191 5.61 4.75 -17.90
N LEU A 192 4.54 5.51 -18.16
CA LEU A 192 4.63 6.76 -18.90
C LEU A 192 5.37 7.83 -18.10
N ALA A 193 5.08 7.98 -16.80
CA ALA A 193 5.79 8.91 -15.92
C ALA A 193 7.30 8.61 -15.89
N ARG A 194 7.69 7.33 -15.84
CA ARG A 194 9.09 6.90 -15.92
C ARG A 194 9.74 7.28 -17.26
N LYS A 195 9.04 7.07 -18.38
CA LYS A 195 9.54 7.46 -19.71
C LYS A 195 9.69 8.97 -19.83
N VAL A 196 8.70 9.74 -19.36
CA VAL A 196 8.77 11.20 -19.33
C VAL A 196 9.98 11.65 -18.51
N LYS A 197 10.15 11.13 -17.28
CA LYS A 197 11.31 11.43 -16.42
C LYS A 197 12.65 11.09 -17.10
N LYS A 198 12.73 9.95 -17.80
CA LYS A 198 13.92 9.54 -18.57
C LYS A 198 14.20 10.49 -19.74
N LEU A 199 13.17 10.92 -20.47
CA LEU A 199 13.28 11.83 -21.60
C LEU A 199 13.58 13.27 -21.18
N GLU A 200 13.09 13.69 -20.02
CA GLU A 200 13.34 15.03 -19.47
C GLU A 200 14.78 15.20 -18.98
N GLY A 201 15.60 14.14 -18.93
CA GLY A 201 17.05 14.21 -18.68
C GLY A 201 17.45 14.69 -17.28
N LYS A 202 16.51 15.20 -16.49
CA LYS A 202 16.66 15.50 -15.06
C LYS A 202 16.56 14.19 -14.30
N ARG A 203 17.69 13.49 -14.17
CA ARG A 203 17.81 12.53 -13.06
C ARG A 203 17.69 13.35 -11.79
N ASP A 204 16.62 13.18 -11.05
CA ASP A 204 16.65 13.55 -9.64
C ASP A 204 17.73 12.68 -9.01
N ASP A 205 18.84 13.28 -8.61
CA ASP A 205 19.95 12.60 -7.93
C ASP A 205 19.53 12.02 -6.56
N SER A 206 18.26 12.13 -6.17
CA SER A 206 17.73 11.66 -4.90
C SER A 206 17.45 10.16 -4.86
N THR A 207 17.25 9.49 -6.01
CA THR A 207 16.89 8.05 -6.06
C THR A 207 17.89 7.16 -5.31
N PRO A 208 19.23 7.27 -5.54
CA PRO A 208 20.20 6.48 -4.78
C PRO A 208 20.14 6.74 -3.26
N SER A 209 19.94 8.00 -2.86
CA SER A 209 19.80 8.39 -1.45
C SER A 209 18.54 7.80 -0.80
N ARG A 210 17.42 7.68 -1.54
CA ARG A 210 16.20 7.02 -1.06
C ARG A 210 16.41 5.52 -0.84
N HIS A 211 17.04 4.83 -1.82
CA HIS A 211 17.39 3.41 -1.67
C HIS A 211 18.31 3.17 -0.47
N TYR A 212 19.30 4.05 -0.27
CA TYR A 212 20.17 4.01 0.90
C TYR A 212 19.41 4.11 2.22
N PHE A 213 18.51 5.09 2.35
CA PHE A 213 17.73 5.31 3.57
C PHE A 213 16.95 4.06 3.98
N LEU A 214 16.20 3.48 3.03
CA LEU A 214 15.40 2.29 3.25
C LEU A 214 16.24 1.04 3.54
N SER A 215 17.34 0.83 2.80
CA SER A 215 18.25 -0.31 3.02
C SER A 215 19.00 -0.20 4.35
N SER A 216 19.40 1.02 4.73
CA SER A 216 20.01 1.30 6.04
C SER A 216 19.04 0.98 7.17
N TYR A 217 17.78 1.42 7.05
CA TYR A 217 16.72 1.09 8.00
C TYR A 217 16.49 -0.42 8.13
N LYS A 218 16.31 -1.12 7.00
CA LYS A 218 16.12 -2.57 6.93
C LYS A 218 17.25 -3.34 7.62
N LEU A 219 18.50 -2.96 7.36
CA LEU A 219 19.66 -3.61 7.95
C LEU A 219 19.79 -3.32 9.45
N GLN A 220 19.64 -2.05 9.85
CA GLN A 220 20.00 -1.60 11.19
C GLN A 220 18.89 -1.74 12.22
N LYS A 221 17.63 -1.57 11.80
CA LYS A 221 16.46 -1.57 12.69
C LYS A 221 15.66 -2.86 12.59
N LEU A 222 15.56 -3.45 11.39
CA LEU A 222 14.85 -4.73 11.21
C LEU A 222 15.77 -5.95 11.30
N HIS A 223 17.10 -5.75 11.31
CA HIS A 223 18.10 -6.82 11.32
C HIS A 223 17.91 -7.85 10.20
N ARG A 224 17.51 -7.38 9.02
CA ARG A 224 17.28 -8.24 7.84
C ARG A 224 18.42 -8.13 6.84
N GLY A 225 18.67 -9.22 6.14
CA GLY A 225 19.67 -9.28 5.07
C GLY A 225 19.30 -8.37 3.89
N LEU A 226 20.33 -7.88 3.20
CA LEU A 226 20.21 -7.07 2.00
C LEU A 226 20.47 -7.91 0.75
N THR A 227 19.84 -7.54 -0.37
CA THR A 227 20.18 -8.07 -1.69
C THR A 227 21.50 -7.48 -2.20
N ALA A 228 22.06 -8.06 -3.28
CA ALA A 228 23.27 -7.52 -3.90
C ALA A 228 23.06 -6.07 -4.36
N ASP A 229 21.94 -5.79 -5.03
CA ASP A 229 21.57 -4.45 -5.49
C ASP A 229 21.41 -3.47 -4.30
N GLU A 230 20.79 -3.90 -3.20
CA GLU A 230 20.66 -3.08 -2.00
C GLU A 230 22.02 -2.75 -1.35
N CYS A 231 22.98 -3.68 -1.41
CA CYS A 231 24.34 -3.45 -0.96
C CYS A 231 25.08 -2.44 -1.84
N GLU A 232 24.87 -2.46 -3.16
CA GLU A 232 25.46 -1.48 -4.09
C GLU A 232 24.99 -0.05 -3.77
N HIS A 233 23.69 0.12 -3.51
CA HIS A 233 23.14 1.42 -3.07
C HIS A 233 23.78 1.93 -1.78
N LEU A 234 24.21 1.04 -0.87
CA LEU A 234 24.91 1.44 0.36
C LEU A 234 26.33 1.96 0.12
N LEU A 235 27.00 1.49 -0.94
CA LEU A 235 28.38 1.85 -1.26
C LEU A 235 28.48 3.21 -1.96
N HIS A 236 27.47 3.57 -2.75
CA HIS A 236 27.49 4.75 -3.62
C HIS A 236 26.72 5.96 -3.08
N ALA A 237 26.03 5.83 -1.94
CA ALA A 237 25.28 6.93 -1.38
C ALA A 237 26.18 8.03 -0.80
N SER A 238 25.77 9.28 -1.03
CA SER A 238 26.35 10.44 -0.35
C SER A 238 26.29 10.28 1.16
N THR A 239 27.25 10.89 1.87
CA THR A 239 27.36 10.86 3.34
C THR A 239 26.24 11.61 4.06
N GLU A 240 25.42 12.37 3.34
CA GLU A 240 24.27 13.05 3.92
C GLU A 240 23.19 12.04 4.30
N VAL A 241 22.87 11.95 5.60
CA VAL A 241 21.85 11.04 6.12
C VAL A 241 20.48 11.52 5.62
N PRO A 242 19.82 10.77 4.71
CA PRO A 242 18.53 11.20 4.20
C PRO A 242 17.51 11.16 5.33
N SER A 243 16.64 12.15 5.40
CA SER A 243 15.45 12.12 6.25
C SER A 243 14.38 11.23 5.62
N GLY A 244 13.38 10.83 6.40
CA GLY A 244 12.20 10.15 5.88
C GLY A 244 11.48 11.02 4.84
N ASP A 245 11.14 10.43 3.70
CA ASP A 245 10.33 11.04 2.64
C ASP A 245 9.40 9.96 2.09
N VAL A 246 8.23 9.87 2.70
CA VAL A 246 7.21 8.88 2.37
C VAL A 246 6.76 9.00 0.92
N LEU A 247 6.74 10.21 0.34
CA LEU A 247 6.30 10.43 -1.03
C LEU A 247 7.34 9.86 -2.01
N ALA A 248 8.60 10.29 -1.88
CA ALA A 248 9.68 9.79 -2.73
C ALA A 248 9.91 8.28 -2.55
N ASP A 249 9.85 7.77 -1.32
CA ASP A 249 10.00 6.34 -1.07
C ASP A 249 8.84 5.54 -1.65
N SER A 250 7.60 6.05 -1.56
CA SER A 250 6.44 5.33 -2.11
C SER A 250 6.57 5.14 -3.61
N GLU A 251 7.15 6.12 -4.32
CA GLU A 251 7.36 6.05 -5.75
C GLU A 251 8.26 4.87 -6.12
N LEU A 252 9.31 4.56 -5.35
CA LEU A 252 10.17 3.40 -5.59
C LEU A 252 9.39 2.08 -5.61
N TYR A 253 8.41 1.93 -4.72
CA TYR A 253 7.57 0.73 -4.66
C TYR A 253 6.50 0.71 -5.74
N VAL A 254 5.88 1.86 -6.00
CA VAL A 254 4.82 1.97 -6.99
C VAL A 254 5.36 1.80 -8.42
N LEU A 255 6.59 2.27 -8.67
CA LEU A 255 7.31 2.04 -9.92
C LEU A 255 7.89 0.61 -10.00
N GLY A 256 7.95 -0.13 -8.90
CA GLY A 256 8.48 -1.49 -8.85
C GLY A 256 10.00 -1.61 -8.75
N ASP A 257 10.68 -0.50 -8.44
CA ASP A 257 12.13 -0.45 -8.19
C ASP A 257 12.50 -1.07 -6.83
N ARG A 258 11.53 -1.16 -5.90
CA ARG A 258 11.59 -1.99 -4.69
C ARG A 258 10.39 -2.91 -4.57
N LYS A 259 10.60 -4.07 -3.94
CA LYS A 259 9.58 -5.13 -3.77
C LYS A 259 9.34 -5.54 -2.31
N ASP A 260 10.12 -5.04 -1.37
CA ASP A 260 9.99 -5.34 0.05
C ASP A 260 9.01 -4.38 0.74
N TYR A 261 7.74 -4.46 0.33
CA TYR A 261 6.65 -3.58 0.76
C TYR A 261 6.47 -3.52 2.28
N ASP A 262 6.81 -4.60 2.97
CA ASP A 262 6.70 -4.68 4.42
C ASP A 262 7.69 -3.76 5.15
N VAL A 263 8.86 -3.48 4.56
CA VAL A 263 9.80 -2.47 5.07
C VAL A 263 9.17 -1.08 5.02
N PHE A 264 8.52 -0.73 3.91
CA PHE A 264 7.83 0.55 3.76
C PHE A 264 6.68 0.69 4.75
N VAL A 265 5.82 -0.32 4.85
CA VAL A 265 4.67 -0.32 5.76
C VAL A 265 5.13 -0.25 7.22
N ASN A 266 6.21 -0.93 7.58
CA ASN A 266 6.74 -0.86 8.93
C ASN A 266 7.28 0.54 9.27
N LEU A 267 7.95 1.19 8.33
CA LEU A 267 8.55 2.51 8.53
C LEU A 267 7.51 3.64 8.55
N TYR A 268 6.52 3.58 7.66
CA TYR A 268 5.57 4.67 7.42
C TYR A 268 4.14 4.40 7.89
N GLY A 269 3.82 3.15 8.26
CA GLY A 269 2.48 2.74 8.71
C GLY A 269 1.41 2.71 7.61
N VAL A 270 1.74 3.11 6.37
CA VAL A 270 0.80 3.18 5.24
C VAL A 270 1.31 2.37 4.07
N VAL A 271 0.40 1.96 3.18
CA VAL A 271 0.77 1.31 1.92
C VAL A 271 1.22 2.36 0.90
N PRO A 272 2.21 2.08 0.02
CA PRO A 272 2.73 3.05 -0.94
C PRO A 272 1.64 3.71 -1.79
N GLN A 273 0.62 2.94 -2.21
CA GLN A 273 -0.45 3.41 -3.09
C GLN A 273 -1.39 4.43 -2.43
N ALA A 274 -1.43 4.48 -1.09
CA ALA A 274 -2.28 5.43 -0.36
C ALA A 274 -1.59 6.78 -0.13
N VAL A 275 -0.27 6.86 -0.32
CA VAL A 275 0.53 8.05 -0.02
C VAL A 275 0.09 9.29 -0.81
N PRO A 276 -0.25 9.22 -2.11
CA PRO A 276 -0.71 10.38 -2.85
C PRO A 276 -2.01 11.01 -2.32
N SER A 277 -2.80 10.26 -1.54
CA SER A 277 -4.05 10.75 -0.91
C SER A 277 -3.81 11.39 0.46
N LEU A 278 -2.57 11.41 0.96
CA LEU A 278 -2.26 11.98 2.27
C LEU A 278 -2.16 13.51 2.20
N LEU A 279 -2.61 14.14 3.28
CA LEU A 279 -2.45 15.57 3.45
C LEU A 279 -1.01 15.95 3.79
N LYS A 280 -0.60 17.16 3.39
CA LYS A 280 0.77 17.65 3.59
C LYS A 280 1.25 17.55 5.05
N HIS A 281 0.44 17.98 6.02
CA HIS A 281 0.80 17.89 7.45
C HIS A 281 0.83 16.43 7.96
N THR A 282 0.12 15.51 7.30
CA THR A 282 0.16 14.07 7.60
C THR A 282 1.46 13.48 7.08
N ILE A 283 1.85 13.84 5.85
CA ILE A 283 3.13 13.50 5.23
C ILE A 283 4.29 13.98 6.11
N GLU A 284 4.27 15.24 6.54
CA GLU A 284 5.30 15.82 7.42
C GLU A 284 5.44 15.04 8.74
N LEU A 285 4.32 14.70 9.38
CA LEU A 285 4.32 13.96 10.64
C LEU A 285 4.83 12.51 10.47
N ILE A 286 4.42 11.84 9.39
CA ILE A 286 4.89 10.49 9.02
C ILE A 286 6.40 10.51 8.66
N ASN A 287 6.87 11.54 7.96
CA ASN A 287 8.29 11.72 7.65
C ASN A 287 9.12 11.94 8.91
N ALA A 288 8.61 12.73 9.87
CA ALA A 288 9.27 12.94 11.15
C ALA A 288 9.35 11.66 11.99
N HIS A 289 8.28 10.85 11.97
CA HIS A 289 8.29 9.50 12.55
C HIS A 289 9.39 8.62 11.93
N ALA A 290 9.38 8.46 10.60
CA ALA A 290 10.33 7.61 9.89
C ALA A 290 11.79 8.06 10.11
N THR A 291 12.04 9.36 10.07
CA THR A 291 13.36 9.94 10.37
C THR A 291 13.83 9.58 11.78
N THR A 292 12.91 9.67 12.76
CA THR A 292 13.21 9.36 14.15
C THR A 292 13.47 7.87 14.34
N LEU A 293 12.63 7.02 13.76
CA LEU A 293 12.73 5.56 13.87
C LEU A 293 14.00 5.02 13.20
N ALA A 294 14.37 5.57 12.03
CA ALA A 294 15.57 5.18 11.29
C ALA A 294 16.87 5.73 11.90
N SER A 295 16.82 6.77 12.73
CA SER A 295 18.02 7.37 13.32
C SER A 295 18.75 6.40 14.26
N LYS A 296 20.07 6.33 14.13
CA LYS A 296 20.96 5.64 15.09
C LYS A 296 21.12 6.41 16.41
N HIS A 297 20.86 7.71 16.38
CA HIS A 297 21.17 8.62 17.48
C HIS A 297 19.94 9.02 18.27
N LYS A 298 18.76 8.49 17.94
CA LYS A 298 17.52 8.77 18.66
C LYS A 298 17.00 7.52 19.33
N THR A 299 16.49 7.70 20.54
CA THR A 299 15.72 6.68 21.26
C THR A 299 14.30 7.20 21.48
N CYS A 300 13.34 6.29 21.38
CA CYS A 300 11.91 6.58 21.54
C CYS A 300 11.36 5.77 22.70
N THR A 301 10.37 6.31 23.41
CA THR A 301 9.63 5.54 24.41
C THR A 301 8.53 4.69 23.74
N PRO A 302 8.01 3.65 24.41
CA PRO A 302 6.86 2.90 23.91
C PRO A 302 5.63 3.78 23.64
N THR A 303 5.45 4.88 24.39
CA THR A 303 4.37 5.85 24.19
C THR A 303 4.41 6.49 22.81
N PHE A 304 5.61 6.72 22.27
CA PHE A 304 5.81 7.25 20.92
C PHE A 304 5.28 6.27 19.87
N GLU A 305 5.69 4.99 19.96
CA GLU A 305 5.29 3.95 19.01
C GLU A 305 3.78 3.66 19.09
N ASP A 306 3.23 3.56 20.30
CA ASP A 306 1.79 3.39 20.53
C ASP A 306 0.98 4.57 19.99
N GLY A 307 1.51 5.79 20.15
CA GLY A 307 0.93 7.02 19.61
C GLY A 307 0.86 6.97 18.08
N PHE A 308 1.95 6.59 17.43
CA PHE A 308 2.01 6.44 15.98
C PHE A 308 1.05 5.37 15.48
N ALA A 309 1.07 4.18 16.08
CA ALA A 309 0.20 3.07 15.70
C ALA A 309 -1.28 3.45 15.82
N ARG A 310 -1.66 4.17 16.88
CA ARG A 310 -3.02 4.67 17.09
C ARG A 310 -3.42 5.71 16.05
N PHE A 311 -2.51 6.62 15.70
CA PHE A 311 -2.72 7.61 14.66
C PHE A 311 -2.96 6.94 13.30
N ILE A 312 -2.05 6.07 12.86
CA ILE A 312 -2.15 5.33 11.59
C ILE A 312 -3.44 4.51 11.51
N LYS A 313 -3.80 3.80 12.59
CA LYS A 313 -5.04 3.03 12.66
C LYS A 313 -6.27 3.91 12.45
N ASN A 314 -6.31 5.08 13.07
CA ASN A 314 -7.44 6.01 12.88
C ASN A 314 -7.46 6.59 11.46
N LEU A 315 -6.29 6.93 10.91
CA LEU A 315 -6.15 7.48 9.55
C LEU A 315 -6.67 6.50 8.49
N GLN A 316 -6.26 5.23 8.59
CA GLN A 316 -6.72 4.14 7.74
C GLN A 316 -8.23 3.91 7.88
N ARG A 317 -8.75 3.89 9.12
CA ARG A 317 -10.18 3.67 9.39
C ARG A 317 -11.08 4.75 8.78
N THR A 318 -10.59 5.99 8.71
CA THR A 318 -11.31 7.12 8.09
C THR A 318 -11.11 7.21 6.57
N GLY A 319 -10.25 6.37 5.99
CA GLY A 319 -10.01 6.36 4.55
C GLY A 319 -9.25 7.58 4.02
N TYR A 320 -8.30 8.11 4.79
CA TYR A 320 -7.43 9.22 4.37
C TYR A 320 -8.21 10.49 3.95
N PRO A 321 -9.03 11.08 4.84
CA PRO A 321 -9.85 12.24 4.52
C PRO A 321 -9.00 13.46 4.13
N GLU A 322 -9.48 14.23 3.16
CA GLU A 322 -8.77 15.40 2.61
C GLU A 322 -8.82 16.65 3.52
N ASP A 323 -9.62 16.64 4.59
CA ASP A 323 -9.88 17.84 5.38
C ASP A 323 -10.15 17.60 6.87
N TYR A 324 -9.58 16.56 7.48
CA TYR A 324 -9.87 16.22 8.90
C TYR A 324 -9.46 17.29 9.95
N HIS A 325 -8.72 18.33 9.54
CA HIS A 325 -8.39 19.48 10.38
C HIS A 325 -9.47 20.57 10.38
N VAL A 326 -10.36 20.63 9.39
CA VAL A 326 -11.30 21.72 9.20
C VAL A 326 -12.73 21.22 9.44
N GLY A 327 -13.48 21.95 10.26
CA GLY A 327 -14.93 21.77 10.37
C GLY A 327 -15.42 20.80 11.44
N PHE A 328 -16.73 20.92 11.68
CA PHE A 328 -17.56 19.95 12.37
C PHE A 328 -17.99 18.89 11.35
N THR A 329 -17.86 17.62 11.72
CA THR A 329 -18.28 16.49 10.90
C THR A 329 -19.04 15.52 11.78
N ASP A 330 -20.09 14.95 11.23
CA ASP A 330 -20.91 13.94 11.90
C ASP A 330 -20.22 12.56 11.91
N ASP A 331 -19.09 12.41 11.21
CA ASP A 331 -18.27 11.21 11.28
C ASP A 331 -17.52 11.17 12.61
N VAL A 332 -18.00 10.32 13.52
CA VAL A 332 -17.40 10.01 14.84
C VAL A 332 -15.92 9.60 14.73
N GLY A 333 -15.48 9.16 13.55
CA GLY A 333 -14.11 8.80 13.27
C GLY A 333 -13.13 9.97 13.17
N ILE A 334 -13.57 11.13 12.71
CA ILE A 334 -12.72 12.29 12.46
C ILE A 334 -12.24 12.96 13.77
N PRO A 335 -13.08 13.15 14.80
CA PRO A 335 -12.59 13.61 16.11
C PRO A 335 -11.53 12.69 16.71
N LYS A 336 -11.66 11.36 16.53
CA LYS A 336 -10.67 10.38 17.00
C LYS A 336 -9.36 10.51 16.23
N LEU A 337 -9.41 10.66 14.90
CA LEU A 337 -8.23 10.91 14.07
C LEU A 337 -7.49 12.17 14.52
N ARG A 338 -8.21 13.30 14.65
CA ARG A 338 -7.65 14.57 15.09
C ARG A 338 -6.99 14.46 16.47
N SER A 339 -7.66 13.80 17.40
CA SER A 339 -7.13 13.58 18.75
C SER A 339 -5.85 12.73 18.73
N SER A 340 -5.80 11.66 17.92
CA SER A 340 -4.59 10.85 17.78
C SER A 340 -3.46 11.55 17.03
N TYR A 341 -3.78 12.42 16.05
CA TYR A 341 -2.79 13.25 15.37
C TYR A 341 -2.10 14.19 16.36
N THR A 342 -2.87 14.95 17.15
CA THR A 342 -2.33 15.86 18.16
C THR A 342 -1.50 15.11 19.20
N ALA A 343 -2.04 14.00 19.75
CA ALA A 343 -1.32 13.21 20.74
C ALA A 343 0.01 12.64 20.21
N PHE A 344 0.05 12.20 18.95
CA PHE A 344 1.29 11.70 18.35
C PHE A 344 2.28 12.85 18.05
N SER A 345 1.79 13.99 17.58
CA SER A 345 2.60 15.19 17.39
C SER A 345 3.24 15.65 18.70
N ASP A 346 2.50 15.62 19.82
CA ASP A 346 3.02 15.96 21.14
C ASP A 346 4.08 14.94 21.59
N ALA A 347 3.82 13.64 21.38
CA ALA A 347 4.77 12.57 21.70
C ALA A 347 6.07 12.66 20.91
N LEU A 348 6.04 13.11 19.65
CA LEU A 348 7.24 13.37 18.84
C LEU A 348 8.17 14.38 19.52
N HIS A 349 7.62 15.33 20.29
CA HIS A 349 8.39 16.34 21.00
C HIS A 349 8.80 15.91 22.42
N SER A 350 7.98 15.12 23.13
CA SER A 350 8.24 14.76 24.53
C SER A 350 8.97 13.42 24.71
N GLU A 351 8.77 12.47 23.79
CA GLU A 351 9.17 11.07 23.94
C GLU A 351 10.41 10.66 23.13
N VAL A 352 10.99 11.60 22.38
CA VAL A 352 12.18 11.38 21.56
C VAL A 352 13.39 12.03 22.22
N ARG A 353 14.45 11.26 22.43
CA ARG A 353 15.71 11.76 23.03
C ARG A 353 16.90 11.49 22.14
N ASP A 354 17.85 12.41 22.16
CA ASP A 354 19.15 12.21 21.52
C ASP A 354 20.05 11.35 22.43
N ALA A 355 20.60 10.27 21.87
CA ALA A 355 21.43 9.30 22.56
C ALA A 355 22.72 9.91 23.16
N SER A 356 23.18 11.04 22.61
CA SER A 356 24.36 11.79 23.09
C SER A 356 24.15 12.51 24.44
N GLN A 357 22.90 12.74 24.86
CA GLN A 357 22.64 13.40 26.15
C GLN A 357 22.68 12.43 27.34
N THR A 358 22.62 11.12 27.10
CA THR A 358 22.62 10.09 28.16
C THR A 358 24.00 9.77 28.74
N GLU A 359 25.10 10.11 28.07
CA GLU A 359 26.46 9.82 28.56
C GLU A 359 27.00 10.87 29.55
N VAL A 360 26.43 12.07 29.64
CA VAL A 360 26.99 13.16 30.47
C VAL A 360 26.54 13.09 31.94
N MET A 361 25.52 12.29 32.29
CA MET A 361 25.04 12.17 33.68
C MET A 361 25.64 11.02 34.50
N ASN A 362 26.47 10.16 33.90
CA ASN A 362 27.24 9.15 34.64
C ASN A 362 28.66 9.67 34.92
N GLY A 363 28.76 10.78 35.65
CA GLY A 363 30.04 11.24 36.20
C GLY A 363 30.54 10.27 37.30
N PRO A 364 31.85 9.99 37.38
CA PRO A 364 32.37 9.05 38.37
C PRO A 364 32.15 9.60 39.79
N GLU A 365 31.54 8.78 40.66
CA GLU A 365 31.54 9.02 42.10
C GLU A 365 32.98 9.18 42.58
N GLU A 366 33.35 10.43 42.88
CA GLU A 366 34.55 10.79 43.63
C GLU A 366 34.49 10.07 44.98
N LYS A 367 35.19 8.95 45.07
CA LYS A 367 35.48 8.31 46.35
C LYS A 367 36.33 9.27 47.17
N GLN A 368 35.72 9.87 48.18
CA GLN A 368 36.42 10.69 49.16
C GLN A 368 37.52 9.87 49.85
N PRO A 369 38.73 10.41 50.02
CA PRO A 369 39.78 9.75 50.78
C PRO A 369 39.39 9.76 52.26
N VAL A 370 39.36 8.56 52.85
CA VAL A 370 39.29 8.37 54.30
C VAL A 370 40.65 8.75 54.87
N TRP A 371 40.67 9.75 55.75
CA TRP A 371 41.85 10.17 56.52
C TRP A 371 41.92 9.44 57.84
#